data_AF-A0AAE1ZI68-F1
#
_entry.id   AF-A0AAE1ZI68-F1
#
_cell.length_a   1.000
_cell.length_b   1.000
_cell.length_c   1.000
_cell.angle_alpha   90.00
_cell.angle_beta   90.00
_cell.angle_gamma   90.00
#
_symmetry.space_group_name_H-M   'P 1'
#
loop_
_entity.id
_entity.type
_entity.pdbx_description
1 polymer ?
#
loop_
_entity_poly.entity_id
_entity_poly.type
_entity_poly.pdbx_seq_one_letter_code
_entity_poly.pdbx_strand_id
1 'polypeptide(L)'
;MRNMILSCISCSIVFCILSNSAFVESKSKPRTADKELSDLPHTFEGEHSLAFDHDAFLGRDEAKRFDDLTPEESKQKLGEIVDKIDLDSDGQITTEEMAAWISRGMLLDDVDRAWKDLELSEGDKLSWEKHMDELFGEDGDLEDEDDETKKTISARDKRRWATADVDGDGKLSKEEYLAFLHPKQDPKMRQVVIKETMEDVDKNNDGFIDLDEYIKDLWSSNFPNEVEPEWVKTERNKFSEQRDVNRDGKLDLDEVDKWIATDDNNVQAEVTHLLSESDADQDGKLSKSEILNRYDLFVGSQATNFGEILTGHDEL
;
A
#
# COMPACT_ATOMS: atom_id res chain seq x y z
N MET A 1 46.19 20.88 -36.57
CA MET A 1 45.60 19.88 -35.66
C MET A 1 45.01 20.62 -34.47
N ARG A 2 43.68 20.52 -34.28
CA ARG A 2 42.83 20.65 -33.06
C ARG A 2 43.45 21.33 -31.81
N ASN A 3 42.83 22.21 -31.02
CA ASN A 3 41.42 22.61 -30.82
C ASN A 3 41.37 23.97 -30.09
N MET A 4 40.29 24.73 -30.34
CA MET A 4 39.87 25.93 -29.60
C MET A 4 38.94 25.57 -28.43
N ILE A 5 39.16 26.27 -27.30
CA ILE A 5 38.23 26.92 -26.34
C ILE A 5 36.72 26.64 -26.50
N LEU A 6 36.05 26.26 -25.40
CA LEU A 6 34.81 26.87 -24.84
C LEU A 6 34.46 26.12 -23.53
N SER A 7 34.57 26.76 -22.36
CA SER A 7 33.52 27.53 -21.65
C SER A 7 32.66 26.65 -20.75
N CYS A 8 32.81 26.89 -19.44
CA CYS A 8 31.92 26.46 -18.38
C CYS A 8 30.46 26.81 -18.71
N ILE A 9 29.56 25.85 -18.56
CA ILE A 9 28.14 26.08 -18.28
C ILE A 9 27.75 25.16 -17.12
N SER A 10 27.20 25.82 -16.11
CA SER A 10 26.68 25.35 -14.84
C SER A 10 25.38 24.55 -14.96
N CYS A 11 25.19 23.63 -14.00
CA CYS A 11 23.91 23.23 -13.39
C CYS A 11 22.68 23.01 -14.28
N SER A 12 22.21 21.76 -14.36
CA SER A 12 20.82 21.38 -14.09
C SER A 12 20.66 19.86 -14.08
N ILE A 13 20.55 19.32 -12.86
CA ILE A 13 19.60 18.29 -12.39
C ILE A 13 19.15 17.25 -13.43
N VAL A 14 19.71 16.04 -13.32
CA VAL A 14 18.99 14.78 -13.58
C VAL A 14 19.38 13.83 -12.46
N PHE A 15 18.67 13.92 -11.33
CA PHE A 15 18.64 12.87 -10.31
C PHE A 15 17.60 11.85 -10.80
N CYS A 16 18.02 10.89 -11.61
CA CYS A 16 17.23 9.70 -11.94
C CYS A 16 17.96 8.46 -11.41
N ILE A 17 18.15 8.39 -10.08
CA ILE A 17 18.54 7.13 -9.46
C ILE A 17 17.85 7.01 -8.10
N LEU A 18 17.29 5.84 -7.87
CA LEU A 18 16.94 5.20 -6.59
C LEU A 18 15.50 5.35 -6.09
N SER A 19 14.66 4.40 -6.50
CA SER A 19 13.77 3.68 -5.57
C SER A 19 13.34 2.34 -6.16
N ASN A 20 14.30 1.50 -6.54
CA ASN A 20 14.06 0.05 -6.53
C ASN A 20 14.10 -0.39 -5.06
N SER A 21 13.00 -0.17 -4.36
CA SER A 21 12.70 -0.82 -3.08
C SER A 21 12.41 -2.28 -3.41
N ALA A 22 13.45 -3.11 -3.49
CA ALA A 22 13.25 -4.55 -3.55
C ALA A 22 12.56 -4.95 -2.24
N PHE A 23 11.27 -5.27 -2.37
CA PHE A 23 10.42 -5.85 -1.36
C PHE A 23 11.13 -7.08 -0.77
N VAL A 24 11.47 -7.05 0.52
CA VAL A 24 12.02 -8.23 1.19
C VAL A 24 10.87 -8.93 1.89
N GLU A 25 10.38 -9.94 1.18
CA GLU A 25 9.37 -10.89 1.63
C GLU A 25 9.96 -11.72 2.79
N SER A 26 9.42 -11.56 4.00
CA SER A 26 9.69 -12.49 5.11
C SER A 26 9.36 -13.92 4.64
N LYS A 27 10.06 -14.95 5.15
CA LYS A 27 9.83 -16.36 4.75
C LYS A 27 8.38 -16.85 4.92
N SER A 28 7.53 -16.10 5.60
CA SER A 28 6.08 -16.14 5.39
C SER A 28 5.68 -15.04 4.40
N LYS A 29 5.31 -15.40 3.16
CA LYS A 29 4.78 -14.43 2.18
C LYS A 29 3.79 -13.47 2.87
N PRO A 30 4.06 -12.15 2.95
CA PRO A 30 3.03 -11.17 3.24
C PRO A 30 1.93 -11.37 2.19
N ARG A 31 0.68 -11.56 2.63
CA ARG A 31 -0.49 -11.71 1.73
C ARG A 31 -0.85 -10.45 0.94
N THR A 32 0.04 -9.49 0.89
CA THR A 32 -0.08 -8.28 0.07
C THR A 32 1.07 -8.32 -0.92
N ALA A 33 0.82 -8.93 -2.09
CA ALA A 33 1.60 -8.59 -3.29
C ALA A 33 1.67 -7.05 -3.35
N ASP A 34 2.82 -6.49 -3.77
CA ASP A 34 2.96 -5.06 -4.06
C ASP A 34 1.75 -4.61 -4.89
N LYS A 35 0.77 -3.98 -4.23
CA LYS A 35 -0.53 -3.69 -4.83
C LYS A 35 -0.46 -2.29 -5.38
N GLU A 36 -0.45 -2.22 -6.70
CA GLU A 36 -0.59 -0.98 -7.43
C GLU A 36 -1.96 -0.34 -7.10
N LEU A 37 -1.99 0.99 -7.04
CA LEU A 37 -3.19 1.78 -6.68
C LEU A 37 -4.32 1.60 -7.71
N SER A 38 -3.97 1.15 -8.92
CA SER A 38 -4.87 0.79 -10.01
C SER A 38 -4.26 -0.38 -10.80
N ASP A 39 -5.09 -1.12 -11.55
CA ASP A 39 -4.61 -2.08 -12.57
C ASP A 39 -4.25 -1.38 -13.90
N LEU A 40 -4.49 -0.07 -13.99
CA LEU A 40 -4.19 0.74 -15.16
C LEU A 40 -2.72 1.17 -15.16
N PRO A 41 -2.13 1.44 -16.34
CA PRO A 41 -0.77 1.95 -16.41
C PRO A 41 -0.64 3.31 -15.71
N HIS A 42 0.33 3.44 -14.80
CA HIS A 42 0.65 4.70 -14.11
C HIS A 42 1.13 5.81 -15.07
N THR A 43 1.59 5.45 -16.26
CA THR A 43 1.96 6.39 -17.33
C THR A 43 1.43 5.92 -18.68
N PHE A 44 0.94 6.86 -19.49
CA PHE A 44 0.52 6.63 -20.87
C PHE A 44 1.26 7.59 -21.80
N GLU A 45 1.90 7.09 -22.86
CA GLU A 45 2.71 7.88 -23.81
C GLU A 45 3.81 8.77 -23.18
N GLY A 46 4.25 8.47 -21.95
CA GLY A 46 5.26 9.24 -21.23
C GLY A 46 4.70 10.37 -20.36
N GLU A 47 3.37 10.50 -20.27
CA GLU A 47 2.65 11.38 -19.36
C GLU A 47 1.96 10.57 -18.23
N HIS A 48 1.65 11.24 -17.12
CA HIS A 48 0.91 10.63 -16.00
C HIS A 48 -0.51 10.25 -16.43
N SER A 49 -1.01 9.11 -15.96
CA SER A 49 -2.32 8.60 -16.38
C SER A 49 -3.44 9.14 -15.50
N LEU A 50 -4.28 10.02 -16.06
CA LEU A 50 -5.48 10.51 -15.36
C LEU A 50 -6.44 9.39 -14.92
N ALA A 51 -6.45 8.27 -15.64
CA ALA A 51 -7.27 7.12 -15.29
C ALA A 51 -6.71 6.36 -14.08
N PHE A 52 -5.37 6.36 -13.91
CA PHE A 52 -4.72 5.85 -12.71
C PHE A 52 -5.07 6.72 -11.49
N ASP A 53 -4.95 8.04 -11.62
CA ASP A 53 -5.25 9.01 -10.55
C ASP A 53 -6.72 8.89 -10.10
N HIS A 54 -7.61 8.71 -11.07
CA HIS A 54 -9.04 8.49 -10.85
C HIS A 54 -9.32 7.22 -10.03
N ASP A 55 -8.73 6.09 -10.42
CA ASP A 55 -8.85 4.83 -9.70
C ASP A 55 -8.21 4.90 -8.31
N ALA A 56 -7.04 5.54 -8.19
CA ALA A 56 -6.34 5.70 -6.92
C ALA A 56 -7.15 6.54 -5.93
N PHE A 57 -7.79 7.61 -6.41
CA PHE A 57 -8.57 8.51 -5.56
C PHE A 57 -9.94 7.94 -5.14
N LEU A 58 -10.67 7.27 -6.04
CA LEU A 58 -12.03 6.80 -5.76
C LEU A 58 -12.11 5.32 -5.36
N GLY A 59 -11.12 4.52 -5.75
CA GLY A 59 -11.25 3.08 -5.82
C GLY A 59 -12.01 2.64 -7.08
N ARG A 60 -11.70 1.43 -7.56
CA ARG A 60 -12.10 0.92 -8.89
C ARG A 60 -13.61 0.86 -9.11
N ASP A 61 -14.35 0.41 -8.10
CA ASP A 61 -15.80 0.24 -8.21
C ASP A 61 -16.54 1.59 -8.20
N GLU A 62 -16.04 2.57 -7.44
CA GLU A 62 -16.65 3.91 -7.40
C GLU A 62 -16.22 4.73 -8.62
N ALA A 63 -14.98 4.61 -9.10
CA ALA A 63 -14.50 5.20 -10.35
C ALA A 63 -15.44 4.90 -11.53
N LYS A 64 -15.79 3.63 -11.74
CA LYS A 64 -16.76 3.20 -12.77
C LYS A 64 -18.14 3.84 -12.63
N ARG A 65 -18.56 4.21 -11.42
CA ARG A 65 -19.86 4.88 -11.21
C ARG A 65 -19.82 6.36 -11.58
N PHE A 66 -18.63 6.97 -11.60
CA PHE A 66 -18.44 8.35 -12.03
C PHE A 66 -18.41 8.49 -13.55
N ASP A 67 -18.05 7.43 -14.30
CA ASP A 67 -18.11 7.41 -15.77
C ASP A 67 -19.50 7.74 -16.34
N ASP A 68 -20.55 7.31 -15.63
CA ASP A 68 -21.94 7.51 -16.06
C ASP A 68 -22.53 8.88 -15.66
N LEU A 69 -21.78 9.71 -14.91
CA LEU A 69 -22.28 10.97 -14.36
C LEU A 69 -22.03 12.16 -15.28
N THR A 70 -22.94 13.13 -15.22
CA THR A 70 -22.71 14.45 -15.84
C THR A 70 -21.66 15.25 -15.05
N PRO A 71 -20.95 16.22 -15.67
CA PRO A 71 -19.96 17.04 -14.98
C PRO A 71 -20.50 17.72 -13.71
N GLU A 72 -21.75 18.17 -13.72
CA GLU A 72 -22.40 18.77 -12.55
C GLU A 72 -22.63 17.76 -11.43
N GLU A 73 -23.07 16.54 -11.75
CA GLU A 73 -23.26 15.45 -10.79
C GLU A 73 -21.92 14.97 -10.23
N SER A 74 -20.90 14.81 -11.09
CA SER A 74 -19.55 14.44 -10.67
C SER A 74 -18.95 15.46 -9.70
N LYS A 75 -19.10 16.77 -9.98
CA LYS A 75 -18.67 17.83 -9.06
C LYS A 75 -19.44 17.82 -7.75
N GLN A 76 -20.75 17.58 -7.79
CA GLN A 76 -21.55 17.50 -6.57
C GLN A 76 -21.06 16.34 -5.69
N LYS A 77 -20.94 15.13 -6.25
CA LYS A 77 -20.46 13.96 -5.50
C LYS A 77 -19.02 14.11 -5.04
N LEU A 78 -18.14 14.65 -5.87
CA LEU A 78 -16.76 14.97 -5.46
C LEU A 78 -16.76 15.91 -4.26
N GLY A 79 -17.65 16.91 -4.25
CA GLY A 79 -17.81 17.80 -3.10
C GLY A 79 -18.20 17.08 -1.80
N GLU A 80 -19.05 16.05 -1.89
CA GLU A 80 -19.43 15.21 -0.74
C GLU A 80 -18.29 14.27 -0.30
N ILE A 81 -17.43 13.85 -1.23
CA ILE A 81 -16.22 13.08 -0.93
C ILE A 81 -15.21 13.96 -0.20
N VAL A 82 -14.94 15.17 -0.71
CA VAL A 82 -14.02 16.12 -0.06
C VAL A 82 -14.43 16.39 1.39
N ASP A 83 -15.72 16.56 1.66
CA ASP A 83 -16.22 16.75 3.03
C ASP A 83 -15.97 15.53 3.96
N LYS A 84 -15.73 14.33 3.41
CA LYS A 84 -15.36 13.13 4.18
C LYS A 84 -13.86 13.01 4.38
N ILE A 85 -13.06 13.63 3.51
CA ILE A 85 -11.60 13.63 3.59
C ILE A 85 -11.13 14.65 4.64
N ASP A 86 -11.81 15.79 4.73
CA ASP A 86 -11.56 16.84 5.73
C ASP A 86 -11.95 16.36 7.14
N LEU A 87 -11.01 15.72 7.84
CA LEU A 87 -11.27 15.06 9.12
C LEU A 87 -11.34 16.07 10.28
N ASP A 88 -10.59 17.16 10.19
CA ASP A 88 -10.58 18.21 11.22
C ASP A 88 -11.57 19.35 10.95
N SER A 89 -12.23 19.32 9.78
CA SER A 89 -13.25 20.28 9.35
C SER A 89 -12.71 21.72 9.25
N ASP A 90 -11.42 21.90 8.94
CA ASP A 90 -10.80 23.21 8.72
C ASP A 90 -11.05 23.77 7.31
N GLY A 91 -11.63 22.96 6.41
CA GLY A 91 -11.96 23.32 5.03
C GLY A 91 -10.79 23.19 4.06
N GLN A 92 -9.65 22.66 4.50
CA GLN A 92 -8.46 22.36 3.72
C GLN A 92 -8.13 20.88 3.83
N ILE A 93 -7.74 20.26 2.72
CA ILE A 93 -7.27 18.87 2.71
C ILE A 93 -5.75 18.85 2.74
N THR A 94 -5.17 18.21 3.74
CA THR A 94 -3.71 18.04 3.82
C THR A 94 -3.24 16.78 3.08
N THR A 95 -1.93 16.69 2.82
CA THR A 95 -1.28 15.48 2.30
C THR A 95 -1.62 14.25 3.14
N GLU A 96 -1.64 14.39 4.46
CA GLU A 96 -1.92 13.29 5.39
C GLU A 96 -3.37 12.81 5.29
N GLU A 97 -4.33 13.73 5.16
CA GLU A 97 -5.74 13.40 5.00
C GLU A 97 -6.02 12.74 3.65
N MET A 98 -5.44 13.27 2.57
CA MET A 98 -5.54 12.68 1.23
C MET A 98 -4.91 11.27 1.20
N ALA A 99 -3.74 11.10 1.81
CA ALA A 99 -3.10 9.79 1.93
C ALA A 99 -3.96 8.81 2.72
N ALA A 100 -4.53 9.25 3.85
CA ALA A 100 -5.41 8.41 4.65
C ALA A 100 -6.66 7.99 3.87
N TRP A 101 -7.21 8.87 3.02
CA TRP A 101 -8.33 8.56 2.14
C TRP A 101 -7.97 7.50 1.10
N ILE A 102 -6.90 7.72 0.32
CA ILE A 102 -6.45 6.79 -0.73
C ILE A 102 -6.07 5.43 -0.14
N SER A 103 -5.27 5.41 0.93
CA SER A 103 -4.93 4.17 1.64
C SER A 103 -6.19 3.45 2.09
N ARG A 104 -7.16 4.15 2.71
CA ARG A 104 -8.41 3.53 3.17
C ARG A 104 -9.23 2.96 2.01
N GLY A 105 -9.34 3.68 0.89
CA GLY A 105 -10.03 3.22 -0.31
C GLY A 105 -9.44 1.91 -0.82
N MET A 106 -8.11 1.82 -0.91
CA MET A 106 -7.39 0.62 -1.33
C MET A 106 -7.66 -0.59 -0.41
N LEU A 107 -7.63 -0.39 0.92
CA LEU A 107 -7.91 -1.47 1.88
C LEU A 107 -9.35 -2.00 1.74
N LEU A 108 -10.31 -1.09 1.53
CA LEU A 108 -11.72 -1.46 1.35
C LEU A 108 -11.95 -2.17 0.03
N ASP A 109 -11.35 -1.71 -1.08
CA ASP A 109 -11.43 -2.38 -2.38
C ASP A 109 -10.84 -3.79 -2.34
N ASP A 110 -9.73 -3.97 -1.63
CA ASP A 110 -9.11 -5.28 -1.44
C ASP A 110 -10.03 -6.25 -0.69
N VAL A 111 -10.58 -5.79 0.44
CA VAL A 111 -11.56 -6.56 1.21
C VAL A 111 -12.79 -6.87 0.38
N ASP A 112 -13.31 -5.91 -0.39
CA ASP A 112 -14.50 -6.11 -1.21
C ASP A 112 -14.28 -7.18 -2.29
N ARG A 113 -13.11 -7.19 -2.92
CA ARG A 113 -12.74 -8.24 -3.89
C ARG A 113 -12.61 -9.60 -3.23
N ALA A 114 -11.81 -9.70 -2.18
CA ALA A 114 -11.67 -10.95 -1.44
C ALA A 114 -13.02 -11.48 -0.92
N TRP A 115 -13.91 -10.59 -0.48
CA TRP A 115 -15.26 -10.96 -0.02
C TRP A 115 -16.13 -11.52 -1.16
N LYS A 116 -16.02 -10.95 -2.37
CA LYS A 116 -16.71 -11.42 -3.58
C LYS A 116 -16.15 -12.76 -4.05
N ASP A 117 -14.83 -12.94 -4.04
CA ASP A 117 -14.17 -14.18 -4.44
C ASP A 117 -14.53 -15.33 -3.49
N LEU A 118 -14.67 -15.02 -2.20
CA LEU A 118 -15.24 -15.92 -1.21
C LEU A 118 -16.75 -16.11 -1.38
N GLU A 119 -17.41 -15.58 -2.40
CA GLU A 119 -18.86 -15.71 -2.64
C GLU A 119 -19.72 -15.29 -1.42
N LEU A 120 -19.28 -14.28 -0.66
CA LEU A 120 -20.00 -13.77 0.51
C LEU A 120 -20.81 -12.51 0.16
N SER A 121 -22.02 -12.41 0.71
CA SER A 121 -22.90 -11.25 0.57
C SER A 121 -22.73 -10.26 1.73
N GLU A 122 -23.38 -9.10 1.64
CA GLU A 122 -23.48 -8.17 2.77
C GLU A 122 -24.21 -8.81 3.95
N GLY A 123 -23.62 -8.72 5.14
CA GLY A 123 -24.15 -9.32 6.38
C GLY A 123 -23.81 -10.78 6.59
N ASP A 124 -23.18 -11.44 5.61
CA ASP A 124 -22.58 -12.76 5.82
C ASP A 124 -21.36 -12.64 6.76
N LYS A 125 -20.93 -13.79 7.28
CA LYS A 125 -19.72 -13.90 8.08
C LYS A 125 -18.84 -15.03 7.57
N LEU A 126 -17.54 -14.79 7.45
CA LEU A 126 -16.56 -15.78 7.03
C LEU A 126 -16.26 -16.74 8.19
N SER A 127 -16.48 -18.04 7.98
CA SER A 127 -16.13 -19.08 8.94
C SER A 127 -14.68 -19.54 8.81
N TRP A 128 -14.06 -19.95 9.92
CA TRP A 128 -12.71 -20.50 9.94
C TRP A 128 -12.52 -21.67 8.98
N GLU A 129 -13.51 -22.56 8.88
CA GLU A 129 -13.46 -23.71 7.98
C GLU A 129 -13.37 -23.29 6.51
N LYS A 130 -14.12 -22.27 6.11
CA LYS A 130 -14.10 -21.72 4.75
C LYS A 130 -12.77 -21.05 4.43
N HIS A 131 -12.21 -20.26 5.36
CA HIS A 131 -10.87 -19.67 5.21
C HIS A 131 -9.79 -20.75 5.02
N MET A 132 -9.88 -21.82 5.80
CA MET A 132 -8.92 -22.93 5.71
C MET A 132 -9.05 -23.74 4.43
N ASP A 133 -10.28 -23.90 3.92
CA ASP A 133 -10.55 -24.55 2.64
C ASP A 133 -10.04 -23.72 1.47
N GLU A 134 -10.26 -22.40 1.47
CA GLU A 134 -9.70 -21.49 0.46
C GLU A 134 -8.16 -21.54 0.44
N LEU A 135 -7.55 -21.70 1.62
CA LEU A 135 -6.10 -21.66 1.73
C LEU A 135 -5.43 -23.01 1.41
N PHE A 136 -6.04 -24.12 1.81
CA PHE A 136 -5.41 -25.45 1.78
C PHE A 136 -6.27 -26.56 1.13
N GLY A 137 -7.45 -26.22 0.64
CA GLY A 137 -8.36 -27.13 -0.06
C GLY A 137 -7.85 -27.51 -1.44
N GLU A 138 -8.68 -28.22 -2.20
CA GLU A 138 -8.34 -28.83 -3.50
C GLU A 138 -7.93 -27.82 -4.58
N ASP A 139 -8.36 -26.56 -4.45
CA ASP A 139 -7.97 -25.46 -5.35
C ASP A 139 -7.29 -24.31 -4.59
N GLY A 140 -6.81 -24.57 -3.37
CA GLY A 140 -6.29 -23.54 -2.48
C GLY A 140 -4.87 -23.10 -2.81
N ASP A 141 -4.56 -21.83 -2.52
CA ASP A 141 -3.26 -21.20 -2.82
C ASP A 141 -2.04 -21.97 -2.28
N LEU A 142 -2.23 -22.70 -1.18
CA LEU A 142 -1.19 -23.44 -0.47
C LEU A 142 -1.50 -24.94 -0.40
N GLU A 143 -2.23 -25.48 -1.37
CA GLU A 143 -2.52 -26.93 -1.48
C GLU A 143 -1.22 -27.76 -1.46
N ASP A 144 -0.20 -27.34 -2.20
CA ASP A 144 1.06 -28.10 -2.37
C ASP A 144 2.05 -27.96 -1.20
N GLU A 145 1.76 -27.10 -0.22
CA GLU A 145 2.66 -26.88 0.92
C GLU A 145 2.70 -28.09 1.87
N ASP A 146 3.84 -28.29 2.54
CA ASP A 146 4.01 -29.38 3.49
C ASP A 146 3.23 -29.19 4.80
N ASP A 147 2.99 -30.29 5.52
CA ASP A 147 2.21 -30.28 6.77
C ASP A 147 2.76 -29.36 7.87
N GLU A 148 4.08 -29.15 7.94
CA GLU A 148 4.72 -28.29 8.95
C GLU A 148 4.52 -26.81 8.59
N THR A 149 4.68 -26.47 7.32
CA THR A 149 4.38 -25.14 6.78
C THR A 149 2.91 -24.79 6.97
N LYS A 150 1.99 -25.69 6.58
CA LYS A 150 0.55 -25.51 6.78
C LYS A 150 0.18 -25.29 8.24
N LYS A 151 0.77 -26.06 9.18
CA LYS A 151 0.55 -25.87 10.63
C LYS A 151 1.03 -24.52 11.13
N THR A 152 2.20 -24.08 10.66
CA THR A 152 2.78 -22.80 11.05
C THR A 152 1.90 -21.64 10.60
N ILE A 153 1.47 -21.66 9.33
CA ILE A 153 0.55 -20.67 8.76
C ILE A 153 -0.79 -20.68 9.50
N SER A 154 -1.37 -21.87 9.72
CA SER A 154 -2.63 -22.03 10.45
C SER A 154 -2.55 -21.47 11.88
N ALA A 155 -1.42 -21.65 12.57
CA ALA A 155 -1.24 -21.16 13.94
C ALA A 155 -1.19 -19.63 13.99
N ARG A 156 -0.52 -19.00 13.02
CA ARG A 156 -0.47 -17.53 12.89
C ARG A 156 -1.84 -16.97 12.52
N ASP A 157 -2.49 -17.55 11.51
CA ASP A 157 -3.83 -17.16 11.10
C ASP A 157 -4.82 -17.29 12.24
N LYS A 158 -4.75 -18.38 13.02
CA LYS A 158 -5.65 -18.56 14.17
C LYS A 158 -5.45 -17.51 15.25
N ARG A 159 -4.20 -17.08 15.48
CA ARG A 159 -3.89 -15.99 16.42
C ARG A 159 -4.48 -14.66 15.93
N ARG A 160 -4.31 -14.36 14.65
CA ARG A 160 -4.87 -13.16 14.01
C ARG A 160 -6.40 -13.19 13.99
N TRP A 161 -6.99 -14.32 13.63
CA TRP A 161 -8.44 -14.55 13.62
C TRP A 161 -9.06 -14.27 14.98
N ALA A 162 -8.51 -14.85 16.05
CA ALA A 162 -9.00 -14.62 17.41
C ALA A 162 -8.81 -13.17 17.89
N THR A 163 -7.91 -12.40 17.27
CA THR A 163 -7.70 -10.99 17.58
C THR A 163 -8.69 -10.11 16.78
N ALA A 164 -8.96 -10.48 15.54
CA ALA A 164 -9.89 -9.82 14.63
C ALA A 164 -11.36 -10.06 15.00
N ASP A 165 -11.70 -11.25 15.50
CA ASP A 165 -13.03 -11.62 16.03
C ASP A 165 -13.30 -10.85 17.33
N VAL A 166 -13.91 -9.67 17.21
CA VAL A 166 -14.19 -8.77 18.33
C VAL A 166 -15.44 -9.21 19.08
N ASP A 167 -16.45 -9.71 18.36
CA ASP A 167 -17.69 -10.17 18.98
C ASP A 167 -17.64 -11.60 19.54
N GLY A 168 -16.61 -12.36 19.18
CA GLY A 168 -16.29 -13.67 19.73
C GLY A 168 -17.22 -14.78 19.23
N ASP A 169 -17.89 -14.59 18.09
CA ASP A 169 -18.80 -15.59 17.53
C ASP A 169 -18.09 -16.69 16.71
N GLY A 170 -16.76 -16.60 16.60
CA GLY A 170 -15.91 -17.56 15.89
C GLY A 170 -15.89 -17.37 14.39
N LYS A 171 -16.54 -16.32 13.86
CA LYS A 171 -16.55 -15.94 12.45
C LYS A 171 -16.10 -14.49 12.33
N LEU A 172 -15.73 -14.07 11.13
CA LEU A 172 -15.39 -12.67 10.87
C LEU A 172 -16.50 -11.99 10.09
N SER A 173 -17.00 -10.87 10.60
CA SER A 173 -17.73 -9.90 9.79
C SER A 173 -16.80 -9.28 8.74
N LYS A 174 -17.36 -8.56 7.77
CA LYS A 174 -16.56 -7.87 6.74
C LYS A 174 -15.59 -6.85 7.34
N GLU A 175 -16.03 -6.15 8.39
CA GLU A 175 -15.21 -5.20 9.14
C GLU A 175 -14.08 -5.88 9.92
N GLU A 176 -14.35 -7.05 10.52
CA GLU A 176 -13.34 -7.83 11.22
C GLU A 176 -12.35 -8.46 10.23
N TYR A 177 -12.83 -8.85 9.05
CA TYR A 177 -12.00 -9.39 7.97
C TYR A 177 -11.05 -8.33 7.38
N LEU A 178 -11.44 -7.06 7.33
CA LEU A 178 -10.53 -5.95 7.00
C LEU A 178 -9.31 -5.91 7.93
N ALA A 179 -9.54 -6.01 9.25
CA ALA A 179 -8.46 -6.03 10.23
C ALA A 179 -7.60 -7.31 10.11
N PHE A 180 -8.22 -8.44 9.77
CA PHE A 180 -7.53 -9.70 9.52
C PHE A 180 -6.63 -9.66 8.27
N LEU A 181 -7.12 -9.10 7.17
CA LEU A 181 -6.43 -9.01 5.88
C LEU A 181 -5.32 -7.94 5.91
N HIS A 182 -5.58 -6.81 6.59
CA HIS A 182 -4.65 -5.70 6.72
C HIS A 182 -4.26 -5.44 8.18
N PRO A 183 -3.54 -6.38 8.82
CA PRO A 183 -3.29 -6.32 10.26
C PRO A 183 -2.34 -5.19 10.66
N LYS A 184 -1.52 -4.68 9.74
CA LYS A 184 -0.64 -3.52 9.98
C LYS A 184 -1.46 -2.23 10.20
N GLN A 185 -2.67 -2.15 9.62
CA GLN A 185 -3.45 -0.91 9.54
C GLN A 185 -4.42 -0.78 10.73
N ASP A 186 -4.76 -1.90 11.36
CA ASP A 186 -5.50 -1.93 12.62
C ASP A 186 -4.54 -1.91 13.83
N PRO A 187 -4.67 -0.97 14.79
CA PRO A 187 -3.78 -0.88 15.94
C PRO A 187 -3.72 -2.14 16.83
N LYS A 188 -4.83 -2.88 16.99
CA LYS A 188 -4.89 -4.09 17.82
C LYS A 188 -4.22 -5.27 17.11
N MET A 189 -4.46 -5.39 15.80
CA MET A 189 -3.84 -6.41 14.96
C MET A 189 -2.35 -6.15 14.75
N ARG A 190 -1.92 -4.89 14.67
CA ARG A 190 -0.51 -4.54 14.50
C ARG A 190 0.36 -5.04 15.65
N GLN A 191 -0.18 -5.04 16.88
CA GLN A 191 0.49 -5.66 18.04
C GLN A 191 0.74 -7.16 17.86
N VAL A 192 -0.16 -7.87 17.17
CA VAL A 192 0.05 -9.28 16.82
C VAL A 192 1.18 -9.41 15.80
N VAL A 193 1.20 -8.54 14.79
CA VAL A 193 2.26 -8.52 13.76
C VAL A 193 3.62 -8.23 14.39
N ILE A 194 3.73 -7.20 15.25
CA ILE A 194 4.96 -6.88 15.98
C ILE A 194 5.45 -8.11 16.74
N LYS A 195 4.56 -8.77 17.48
CA LYS A 195 4.91 -9.95 18.25
C LYS A 195 5.42 -11.10 17.37
N GLU A 196 4.77 -11.34 16.23
CA GLU A 196 5.23 -12.35 15.27
C GLU A 196 6.59 -11.98 14.67
N THR A 197 6.81 -10.71 14.32
CA THR A 197 8.11 -10.21 13.83
C THR A 197 9.20 -10.41 14.87
N MET A 198 8.93 -10.11 16.15
CA MET A 198 9.89 -10.39 17.23
C MET A 198 10.16 -11.89 17.35
N GLU A 199 9.13 -12.75 17.35
CA GLU A 199 9.28 -14.21 17.40
C GLU A 199 10.13 -14.75 16.22
N ASP A 200 10.05 -14.09 15.06
CA ASP A 200 10.78 -14.47 13.84
C ASP A 200 12.22 -13.93 13.80
N VAL A 201 12.47 -12.70 14.26
CA VAL A 201 13.76 -12.02 14.06
C VAL A 201 14.65 -12.06 15.30
N ASP A 202 14.11 -11.87 16.50
CA ASP A 202 14.86 -11.92 17.77
C ASP A 202 15.24 -13.36 18.11
N LYS A 203 16.45 -13.76 17.69
CA LYS A 203 16.94 -15.14 17.86
C LYS A 203 17.51 -15.36 19.25
N ASN A 204 18.05 -14.31 19.85
CA ASN A 204 18.68 -14.39 21.16
C ASN A 204 17.66 -14.26 22.32
N ASN A 205 16.41 -13.87 22.01
CA ASN A 205 15.27 -13.65 22.92
C ASN A 205 15.55 -12.59 24.00
N ASP A 206 16.30 -11.53 23.67
CA ASP A 206 16.57 -10.41 24.57
C ASP A 206 15.50 -9.30 24.51
N GLY A 207 14.52 -9.43 23.60
CA GLY A 207 13.43 -8.50 23.43
C GLY A 207 13.75 -7.31 22.53
N PHE A 208 14.91 -7.33 21.86
CA PHE A 208 15.33 -6.34 20.88
C PHE A 208 15.75 -7.02 19.58
N ILE A 209 15.80 -6.27 18.49
CA ILE A 209 16.35 -6.75 17.22
C ILE A 209 17.67 -6.02 16.96
N ASP A 210 18.79 -6.73 17.07
CA ASP A 210 20.08 -6.14 16.73
C ASP A 210 20.33 -6.12 15.21
N LEU A 211 21.34 -5.37 14.78
CA LEU A 211 21.69 -5.25 13.35
C LEU A 211 22.01 -6.61 12.70
N ASP A 212 22.62 -7.53 13.43
CA ASP A 212 22.99 -8.83 12.88
C ASP A 212 21.76 -9.73 12.70
N GLU A 213 20.81 -9.69 13.64
CA GLU A 213 19.51 -10.36 13.54
C GLU A 213 18.69 -9.80 12.39
N TYR A 214 18.58 -8.46 12.30
CA TYR A 214 17.92 -7.77 11.20
C TYR A 214 18.47 -8.19 9.83
N ILE A 215 19.79 -8.15 9.66
CA ILE A 215 20.40 -8.48 8.38
C ILE A 215 20.34 -9.98 8.08
N LYS A 216 20.44 -10.86 9.08
CA LYS A 216 20.34 -12.32 8.85
C LYS A 216 18.95 -12.73 8.38
N ASP A 217 17.91 -12.06 8.86
CA ASP A 217 16.54 -12.28 8.40
C ASP A 217 16.38 -11.87 6.93
N LEU A 218 16.96 -10.73 6.54
CA LEU A 218 16.93 -10.22 5.17
C LEU A 218 17.83 -11.00 4.20
N TRP A 219 19.02 -11.39 4.67
CA TRP A 219 20.02 -12.08 3.88
C TRP A 219 20.86 -13.01 4.75
N SER A 220 20.81 -14.29 4.40
CA SER A 220 21.71 -15.30 4.93
C SER A 220 22.56 -15.84 3.79
N SER A 221 23.89 -15.83 3.95
CA SER A 221 24.79 -16.46 2.97
C SER A 221 24.51 -17.96 2.91
N ASN A 222 24.10 -18.47 1.75
CA ASN A 222 23.87 -19.90 1.57
C ASN A 222 25.19 -20.65 1.32
N PHE A 223 26.27 -19.90 1.04
CA PHE A 223 27.58 -20.44 0.74
C PHE A 223 28.70 -19.74 1.53
N PRO A 224 29.72 -20.49 2.00
CA PRO A 224 30.77 -19.97 2.89
C PRO A 224 31.69 -18.87 2.30
N ASN A 225 31.57 -18.55 1.01
CA ASN A 225 32.36 -17.50 0.33
C ASN A 225 31.48 -16.53 -0.47
N GLU A 226 30.19 -16.45 -0.15
CA GLU A 226 29.29 -15.52 -0.80
C GLU A 226 29.60 -14.09 -0.35
N VAL A 227 29.81 -13.19 -1.31
CA VAL A 227 30.10 -11.79 -1.02
C VAL A 227 28.80 -11.09 -0.70
N GLU A 228 28.77 -10.37 0.42
CA GLU A 228 27.62 -9.55 0.83
C GLU A 228 27.22 -8.58 -0.31
N PRO A 229 25.97 -8.64 -0.80
CA PRO A 229 25.47 -7.74 -1.84
C PRO A 229 25.50 -6.27 -1.41
N GLU A 230 25.69 -5.36 -2.36
CA GLU A 230 25.70 -3.91 -2.08
C GLU A 230 24.39 -3.40 -1.46
N TRP A 231 23.24 -4.02 -1.79
CA TRP A 231 21.96 -3.65 -1.18
C TRP A 231 21.94 -3.91 0.34
N VAL A 232 22.64 -4.94 0.82
CA VAL A 232 22.74 -5.24 2.26
C VAL A 232 23.45 -4.10 2.99
N LYS A 233 24.49 -3.51 2.38
CA LYS A 233 25.18 -2.34 2.94
C LYS A 233 24.26 -1.12 3.02
N THR A 234 23.44 -0.90 1.99
CA THR A 234 22.42 0.16 2.01
C THR A 234 21.42 -0.06 3.14
N GLU A 235 21.01 -1.31 3.36
CA GLU A 235 20.04 -1.67 4.38
C GLU A 235 20.62 -1.53 5.81
N ARG A 236 21.91 -1.81 6.00
CA ARG A 236 22.63 -1.49 7.25
C ARG A 236 22.65 0.00 7.54
N ASN A 237 22.84 0.84 6.52
CA ASN A 237 22.78 2.30 6.71
C ASN A 237 21.36 2.74 7.09
N LYS A 238 20.34 2.24 6.37
CA LYS A 238 18.93 2.54 6.69
C LYS A 238 18.54 2.11 8.09
N PHE A 239 19.03 0.96 8.56
CA PHE A 239 18.82 0.52 9.94
C PHE A 239 19.26 1.63 10.91
N SER A 240 20.51 2.10 10.79
CA SER A 240 21.07 3.10 11.71
C SER A 240 20.49 4.52 11.53
N GLU A 241 20.02 4.87 10.33
CA GLU A 241 19.59 6.22 10.00
C GLU A 241 18.08 6.43 10.15
N GLN A 242 17.28 5.38 9.92
CA GLN A 242 15.83 5.47 9.83
C GLN A 242 15.08 4.56 10.81
N ARG A 243 15.65 3.42 11.21
CA ARG A 243 14.96 2.44 12.05
C ARG A 243 15.34 2.59 13.52
N ASP A 244 16.63 2.67 13.81
CA ASP A 244 17.20 2.92 15.13
C ASP A 244 17.17 4.42 15.45
N VAL A 245 16.01 4.89 15.93
CA VAL A 245 15.73 6.30 16.20
C VAL A 245 16.54 6.78 17.39
N ASN A 246 16.67 5.93 18.41
CA ASN A 246 17.39 6.26 19.65
C ASN A 246 18.92 6.07 19.52
N ARG A 247 19.39 5.44 18.43
CA ARG A 247 20.78 5.16 18.07
C ARG A 247 21.52 4.30 19.09
N ASP A 248 20.82 3.35 19.68
CA ASP A 248 21.38 2.44 20.68
C ASP A 248 21.84 1.10 20.08
N GLY A 249 21.70 0.93 18.77
CA GLY A 249 22.23 -0.18 17.97
C GLY A 249 21.30 -1.38 17.85
N LYS A 250 20.08 -1.29 18.39
CA LYS A 250 19.07 -2.35 18.37
C LYS A 250 17.68 -1.73 18.32
N LEU A 251 16.72 -2.42 17.74
CA LEU A 251 15.35 -1.94 17.62
C LEU A 251 14.54 -2.42 18.82
N ASP A 252 13.91 -1.46 19.51
CA ASP A 252 12.88 -1.75 20.51
C ASP A 252 11.49 -1.92 19.88
N LEU A 253 10.48 -2.27 20.69
CA LEU A 253 9.11 -2.51 20.20
C LEU A 253 8.48 -1.29 19.52
N ASP A 254 8.79 -0.06 19.97
CA ASP A 254 8.24 1.16 19.39
C ASP A 254 8.88 1.47 18.04
N GLU A 255 10.16 1.14 17.88
CA GLU A 255 10.89 1.25 16.62
C GLU A 255 10.43 0.17 15.62
N VAL A 256 10.14 -1.04 16.08
CA VAL A 256 9.55 -2.11 15.25
C VAL A 256 8.11 -1.77 14.83
N ASP A 257 7.29 -1.17 15.69
CA ASP A 257 5.95 -0.68 15.32
C ASP A 257 6.02 0.31 14.15
N LYS A 258 6.93 1.28 14.23
CA LYS A 258 7.15 2.26 13.15
C LYS A 258 7.65 1.61 11.88
N TRP A 259 8.62 0.69 11.99
CA TRP A 259 9.12 -0.05 10.84
C TRP A 259 7.98 -0.77 10.11
N ILE A 260 7.09 -1.43 10.86
CA ILE A 260 5.92 -2.14 10.30
C ILE A 260 4.90 -1.17 9.67
N ALA A 261 4.74 0.04 10.22
CA ALA A 261 3.74 1.01 9.76
C ALA A 261 4.16 1.81 8.51
N THR A 262 5.46 1.93 8.20
CA THR A 262 5.99 2.88 7.19
C THR A 262 5.93 2.44 5.71
N ASP A 263 5.15 1.43 5.35
CA ASP A 263 5.22 0.78 4.02
C ASP A 263 4.44 1.48 2.86
N ASP A 264 3.70 2.56 3.11
CA ASP A 264 2.80 3.17 2.11
C ASP A 264 3.48 4.20 1.17
N ASN A 265 4.67 3.89 0.64
CA ASN A 265 5.42 4.83 -0.22
C ASN A 265 4.70 5.18 -1.54
N ASN A 266 3.93 4.24 -2.10
CA ASN A 266 3.21 4.46 -3.37
C ASN A 266 2.08 5.50 -3.20
N VAL A 267 1.36 5.45 -2.07
CA VAL A 267 0.30 6.42 -1.76
C VAL A 267 0.88 7.82 -1.63
N GLN A 268 2.03 7.97 -0.96
CA GLN A 268 2.65 9.29 -0.78
C GLN A 268 3.08 9.94 -2.10
N ALA A 269 3.59 9.15 -3.05
CA ALA A 269 3.94 9.64 -4.38
C ALA A 269 2.71 10.15 -5.13
N GLU A 270 1.63 9.38 -5.11
CA GLU A 270 0.36 9.74 -5.78
C GLU A 270 -0.27 10.99 -5.16
N VAL A 271 -0.35 11.04 -3.83
CA VAL A 271 -0.87 12.22 -3.12
C VAL A 271 -0.04 13.46 -3.45
N THR A 272 1.28 13.33 -3.50
CA THR A 272 2.17 14.44 -3.86
C THR A 272 1.88 14.92 -5.29
N HIS A 273 1.62 14.00 -6.22
CA HIS A 273 1.23 14.33 -7.59
C HIS A 273 -0.11 15.10 -7.61
N LEU A 274 -1.16 14.55 -7.00
CA LEU A 274 -2.49 15.15 -6.93
C LEU A 274 -2.47 16.57 -6.34
N LEU A 275 -1.69 16.77 -5.26
CA LEU A 275 -1.51 18.09 -4.65
C LEU A 275 -0.76 19.03 -5.59
N SER A 276 0.36 18.60 -6.17
CA SER A 276 1.17 19.45 -7.05
C SER A 276 0.41 19.93 -8.29
N GLU A 277 -0.55 19.15 -8.77
CA GLU A 277 -1.41 19.49 -9.90
C GLU A 277 -2.57 20.39 -9.50
N SER A 278 -3.05 20.33 -8.24
CA SER A 278 -4.29 20.98 -7.81
C SER A 278 -4.10 22.21 -6.93
N ASP A 279 -2.97 22.32 -6.22
CA ASP A 279 -2.63 23.41 -5.30
C ASP A 279 -2.29 24.68 -6.09
N ALA A 280 -3.29 25.55 -6.24
CA ALA A 280 -3.19 26.71 -7.12
C ALA A 280 -2.54 27.90 -6.43
N ASP A 281 -2.71 28.03 -5.11
CA ASP A 281 -2.11 29.09 -4.31
C ASP A 281 -0.78 28.72 -3.65
N GLN A 282 -0.35 27.46 -3.81
CA GLN A 282 0.92 26.90 -3.35
C GLN A 282 1.07 26.95 -1.83
N ASP A 283 -0.04 26.81 -1.10
CA ASP A 283 -0.04 26.76 0.36
C ASP A 283 0.29 25.37 0.93
N GLY A 284 0.41 24.36 0.06
CA GLY A 284 0.73 22.98 0.42
C GLY A 284 -0.47 22.16 0.89
N LYS A 285 -1.69 22.68 0.72
CA LYS A 285 -2.96 22.02 1.02
C LYS A 285 -3.94 22.24 -0.13
N LEU A 286 -5.07 21.53 -0.12
CA LEU A 286 -6.11 21.70 -1.14
C LEU A 286 -7.40 22.20 -0.52
N SER A 287 -7.86 23.38 -0.93
CA SER A 287 -9.22 23.82 -0.64
C SER A 287 -10.23 23.02 -1.47
N LYS A 288 -11.45 22.90 -0.96
CA LYS A 288 -12.57 22.29 -1.72
C LYS A 288 -12.77 22.94 -3.09
N SER A 289 -12.49 24.23 -3.22
CA SER A 289 -12.63 24.93 -4.50
C SER A 289 -11.57 24.50 -5.51
N GLU A 290 -10.33 24.27 -5.08
CA GLU A 290 -9.25 23.79 -5.94
C GLU A 290 -9.52 22.38 -6.46
N ILE A 291 -9.95 21.47 -5.60
CA ILE A 291 -10.34 20.11 -5.97
C ILE A 291 -11.50 20.12 -6.98
N LEU A 292 -12.54 20.92 -6.74
CA LEU A 292 -13.70 21.01 -7.65
C LEU A 292 -13.37 21.71 -8.98
N ASN A 293 -12.38 22.61 -9.00
CA ASN A 293 -11.90 23.26 -10.21
C ASN A 293 -11.11 22.28 -11.09
N ARG A 294 -10.38 21.34 -10.49
CA ARG A 294 -9.64 20.25 -11.15
C ARG A 294 -10.35 18.90 -11.01
N TYR A 295 -11.68 18.89 -11.01
CA TYR A 295 -12.47 17.67 -10.82
C TYR A 295 -12.09 16.53 -11.79
N ASP A 296 -11.68 16.88 -13.01
CA ASP A 296 -11.23 15.97 -14.06
C ASP A 296 -10.01 15.12 -13.66
N LEU A 297 -9.15 15.62 -12.76
CA LEU A 297 -8.02 14.87 -12.20
C LEU A 297 -8.47 13.80 -11.19
N PHE A 298 -9.50 14.08 -10.41
CA PHE A 298 -9.95 13.22 -9.31
C PHE A 298 -11.03 12.22 -9.74
N VAL A 299 -11.97 12.66 -10.57
CA VAL A 299 -13.16 11.89 -10.93
C VAL A 299 -13.24 11.58 -12.43
N GLY A 300 -12.15 11.81 -13.16
CA GLY A 300 -12.11 11.67 -14.60
C GLY A 300 -12.97 12.71 -15.32
N SER A 301 -12.76 12.87 -16.62
CA SER A 301 -13.65 13.65 -17.48
C SER A 301 -14.33 12.74 -18.48
N GLN A 302 -15.58 13.03 -18.88
CA GLN A 302 -16.18 12.33 -20.01
C GLN A 302 -15.31 12.46 -21.29
N ALA A 303 -14.54 13.55 -21.41
CA ALA A 303 -13.66 13.81 -22.55
C ALA A 303 -12.45 12.86 -22.65
N THR A 304 -11.90 12.41 -21.52
CA THR A 304 -10.83 11.39 -21.49
C THR A 304 -11.37 10.00 -21.82
N ASN A 305 -12.60 9.70 -21.43
CA ASN A 305 -13.27 8.43 -21.75
C ASN A 305 -13.55 8.28 -23.28
N PHE A 306 -13.81 9.38 -24.01
CA PHE A 306 -13.89 9.33 -25.48
C PHE A 306 -12.57 8.95 -26.18
N GLY A 307 -11.42 9.10 -25.53
CA GLY A 307 -10.14 8.59 -26.04
C GLY A 307 -10.03 7.07 -25.98
N GLU A 308 -10.59 6.46 -24.93
CA GLU A 308 -10.68 5.01 -24.75
C GLU A 308 -11.77 4.36 -25.61
N ILE A 309 -12.92 5.01 -25.79
CA ILE A 309 -14.00 4.53 -26.67
C ILE A 309 -13.55 4.42 -28.14
N LEU A 310 -12.55 5.20 -28.56
CA LEU A 310 -12.00 5.15 -29.92
C LEU A 310 -11.01 4.00 -30.15
N THR A 311 -10.50 3.33 -29.12
CA THR A 311 -9.56 2.20 -29.28
C THR A 311 -10.25 0.83 -29.27
N GLY A 312 -11.53 0.76 -28.86
CA GLY A 312 -12.28 -0.50 -28.73
C GLY A 312 -13.13 -0.93 -29.93
N HIS A 313 -13.14 -0.17 -31.04
CA HIS A 313 -13.96 -0.49 -32.22
C HIS A 313 -13.15 -0.40 -33.51
N ASP A 314 -12.36 -1.43 -33.81
CA ASP A 314 -12.00 -1.76 -35.20
C ASP A 314 -11.41 -3.17 -35.30
N GLU A 315 -12.24 -4.22 -35.14
CA GLU A 315 -12.04 -5.48 -35.86
C GLU A 315 -13.41 -6.08 -36.26
N LEU A 316 -13.80 -5.85 -37.52
CA LEU A 316 -14.84 -6.57 -38.25
C LEU A 316 -14.23 -7.71 -39.07
#